data_AF-A0A9J9LE27-F1
#
_entry.id   AF-A0A9J9LE27-F1
#
_cell.length_a   1.000
_cell.length_b   1.000
_cell.length_c   1.000
_cell.angle_alpha   90.00
_cell.angle_beta   90.00
_cell.angle_gamma   90.00
#
_symmetry.space_group_name_H-M   'P 1'
#
loop_
_entity.id
_entity.type
_entity.pdbx_description
1 polymer ?
#
loop_
_entity_poly.entity_id
_entity_poly.type
_entity_poly.pdbx_seq_one_letter_code
_entity_poly.pdbx_strand_id
1 'polypeptide(L)'
;MTVRDSGASIVEAIAGTLRSMPQAYPFLLTTADNVLLDDAMIDRFKVGAEGADIAVALVERKVLEAAYPGNRRTWLPFRGGAYSGANLFWLGSPEALEVLAIWRRVEQQRKKARAVLGAFGVGLSLMIALRMLTLGGAVARVGRRLGLTAKAVLLPYAEACIDVDKPSDHAMVEAILRARASRPDPEL
;
A
#
# COMPACT_ATOMS: atom_id res chain seq x y z
N MET A 1 -13.49 -19.73 2.05
CA MET A 1 -12.08 -19.33 1.83
C MET A 1 -11.53 -20.11 0.64
N THR A 2 -11.07 -19.43 -0.41
CA THR A 2 -10.48 -20.09 -1.59
C THR A 2 -8.97 -19.88 -1.53
N VAL A 3 -8.20 -20.97 -1.52
CA VAL A 3 -6.73 -20.93 -1.53
C VAL A 3 -6.24 -21.24 -2.94
N ARG A 4 -5.23 -20.49 -3.39
CA ARG A 4 -4.57 -20.68 -4.70
C ARG A 4 -3.06 -20.68 -4.50
N ASP A 5 -2.35 -21.48 -5.29
CA ASP A 5 -0.89 -21.47 -5.34
C ASP A 5 -0.38 -20.13 -5.92
N SER A 6 0.74 -19.63 -5.42
CA SER A 6 1.33 -18.37 -5.87
C SER A 6 1.94 -18.43 -7.28
N GLY A 7 2.13 -19.62 -7.85
CA GLY A 7 2.84 -19.78 -9.11
C GLY A 7 4.28 -19.26 -9.01
N ALA A 8 4.79 -18.60 -10.07
CA ALA A 8 6.18 -18.13 -10.09
C ALA A 8 6.41 -16.76 -9.44
N SER A 9 5.35 -16.00 -9.12
CA SER A 9 5.47 -14.72 -8.37
C SER A 9 4.14 -14.26 -7.77
N ILE A 10 4.20 -13.44 -6.73
CA ILE A 10 3.02 -12.81 -6.10
C ILE A 10 2.15 -12.09 -7.14
N VAL A 11 2.79 -11.37 -8.07
CA VAL A 11 2.07 -10.64 -9.12
C VAL A 11 1.33 -11.56 -10.08
N GLU A 12 1.86 -12.74 -10.40
CA GLU A 12 1.17 -13.74 -11.22
C GLU A 12 -0.05 -14.32 -10.49
N ALA A 13 0.08 -14.61 -9.19
CA ALA A 13 -1.02 -15.09 -8.36
C ALA A 13 -2.19 -14.09 -8.33
N ILE A 14 -1.87 -12.81 -8.12
CA ILE A 14 -2.86 -11.73 -8.12
C ILE A 14 -3.50 -11.61 -9.50
N ALA A 15 -2.70 -11.49 -10.56
CA ALA A 15 -3.23 -11.33 -11.92
C ALA A 15 -4.08 -12.53 -12.37
N GLY A 16 -3.70 -13.76 -12.00
CA GLY A 16 -4.50 -14.97 -12.26
C GLY A 16 -5.84 -14.94 -11.53
N THR A 17 -5.84 -14.48 -10.28
CA THR A 17 -7.07 -14.32 -9.49
C THR A 17 -8.02 -13.30 -10.13
N LEU A 18 -7.51 -12.12 -10.50
CA LEU A 18 -8.31 -11.08 -11.16
C LEU A 18 -8.90 -11.55 -12.50
N ARG A 19 -8.10 -12.23 -13.32
CA ARG A 19 -8.57 -12.79 -14.61
C ARG A 19 -9.62 -13.87 -14.45
N SER A 20 -9.61 -14.61 -13.34
CA SER A 20 -10.64 -15.62 -13.05
C SER A 20 -11.99 -15.00 -12.62
N MET A 21 -12.02 -13.71 -12.33
CA MET A 21 -13.21 -12.98 -11.84
C MET A 21 -13.33 -11.60 -12.50
N PRO A 22 -13.44 -11.52 -13.85
CA PRO A 22 -13.35 -10.25 -14.59
C PRO A 22 -14.48 -9.25 -14.28
N GLN A 23 -15.59 -9.70 -13.68
CA GLN A 23 -16.75 -8.88 -13.32
C GLN A 23 -16.82 -8.52 -11.83
N ALA A 24 -15.82 -8.92 -11.02
CA ALA A 24 -15.84 -8.75 -9.57
C ALA A 24 -15.07 -7.51 -9.08
N TYR A 25 -14.74 -6.58 -9.99
CA TYR A 25 -14.16 -5.31 -9.60
C TYR A 25 -15.17 -4.50 -8.77
N PRO A 26 -14.71 -3.74 -7.77
CA PRO A 26 -13.32 -3.54 -7.37
C PRO A 26 -12.78 -4.66 -6.46
N PHE A 27 -11.47 -4.89 -6.51
CA PHE A 27 -10.76 -5.77 -5.57
C PHE A 27 -10.00 -4.98 -4.51
N LEU A 28 -10.14 -5.42 -3.26
CA LEU A 28 -9.28 -5.02 -2.15
C LEU A 28 -8.19 -6.08 -1.97
N LEU A 29 -6.93 -5.66 -1.95
CA LEU A 29 -5.77 -6.52 -1.79
C LEU A 29 -4.98 -6.07 -0.56
N THR A 30 -4.65 -7.02 0.31
CA THR A 30 -3.73 -6.84 1.44
C THR A 30 -2.78 -8.03 1.57
N THR A 31 -1.74 -7.86 2.38
CA THR A 31 -0.81 -8.93 2.78
C THR A 31 -1.24 -9.57 4.10
N ALA A 32 -0.80 -10.82 4.34
CA ALA A 32 -1.16 -11.59 5.52
C ALA A 32 -0.44 -11.14 6.81
N ASP A 33 0.65 -10.38 6.67
CA ASP A 33 1.42 -9.78 7.76
C ASP A 33 0.84 -8.43 8.24
N ASN A 34 -0.21 -7.91 7.59
CA ASN A 34 -0.93 -6.70 7.99
C ASN A 34 -1.99 -6.98 9.06
N VAL A 35 -1.54 -7.55 10.18
CA VAL A 35 -2.38 -8.18 11.21
C VAL A 35 -3.17 -7.20 12.08
N LEU A 36 -2.82 -5.91 12.06
CA LEU A 36 -3.51 -4.87 12.82
C LEU A 36 -4.64 -4.18 12.05
N LEU A 37 -4.84 -4.55 10.78
CA LEU A 37 -5.89 -4.02 9.93
C LEU A 37 -7.26 -4.27 10.56
N ASP A 38 -8.12 -3.26 10.58
CA ASP A 38 -9.48 -3.32 11.11
C ASP A 38 -10.49 -2.71 10.12
N ASP A 39 -11.78 -2.84 10.45
CA ASP A 39 -12.88 -2.38 9.60
C ASP A 39 -12.83 -0.87 9.35
N ALA A 40 -12.45 -0.07 10.36
CA ALA A 40 -12.35 1.38 10.23
C ALA A 40 -11.25 1.80 9.23
N MET A 41 -10.10 1.12 9.27
CA MET A 41 -9.02 1.32 8.29
C MET A 41 -9.47 0.94 6.87
N ILE A 42 -10.15 -0.21 6.73
CA ILE A 42 -10.65 -0.71 5.44
C ILE A 42 -11.69 0.24 4.86
N ASP A 43 -12.67 0.67 5.64
CA ASP A 43 -13.73 1.57 5.18
C ASP A 43 -13.18 2.95 4.83
N ARG A 44 -12.25 3.48 5.65
CA ARG A 44 -11.57 4.73 5.31
C ARG A 44 -10.81 4.61 4.00
N PHE A 45 -10.15 3.49 3.76
CA PHE A 45 -9.44 3.24 2.50
C PHE A 45 -10.38 3.17 1.31
N LYS A 46 -11.49 2.42 1.42
CA LYS A 46 -12.51 2.28 0.38
C LYS A 46 -13.07 3.64 -0.06
N VAL A 47 -13.43 4.49 0.90
CA VAL A 47 -13.91 5.86 0.62
C VAL A 47 -12.85 6.68 -0.12
N GLY A 48 -11.58 6.60 0.29
CA GLY A 48 -10.50 7.33 -0.38
C GLY A 48 -10.20 6.79 -1.80
N ALA A 49 -10.39 5.50 -2.01
CA ALA A 49 -10.08 4.80 -3.25
C ALA A 49 -11.21 4.87 -4.30
N GLU A 50 -12.42 5.27 -3.92
CA GLU A 50 -13.59 5.32 -4.79
C GLU A 50 -13.29 6.00 -6.14
N GLY A 51 -13.70 5.37 -7.25
CA GLY A 51 -13.49 5.87 -8.61
C GLY A 51 -12.03 5.84 -9.11
N ALA A 52 -11.10 5.21 -8.38
CA ALA A 52 -9.74 4.98 -8.87
C ALA A 52 -9.63 3.61 -9.56
N ASP A 53 -8.89 3.56 -10.67
CA ASP A 53 -8.45 2.30 -11.29
C ASP A 53 -7.41 1.61 -10.41
N ILE A 54 -6.58 2.41 -9.72
CA ILE A 54 -5.67 1.91 -8.69
C ILE A 54 -5.54 2.87 -7.51
N ALA A 55 -5.54 2.34 -6.29
CA ALA A 55 -5.18 3.13 -5.12
C ALA A 55 -4.23 2.38 -4.17
N VAL A 56 -3.40 3.14 -3.48
CA VAL A 56 -2.48 2.63 -2.44
C VAL A 56 -2.74 3.35 -1.13
N ALA A 57 -2.83 2.57 -0.05
CA ALA A 57 -2.90 3.12 1.30
C ALA A 57 -1.51 3.48 1.81
N LEU A 58 -1.42 4.64 2.46
CA LEU A 58 -0.18 5.17 3.01
C LEU A 58 -0.44 5.77 4.39
N VAL A 59 0.57 5.70 5.25
CA VAL A 59 0.59 6.39 6.54
C VAL A 59 1.67 7.46 6.51
N GLU A 60 1.34 8.66 6.96
CA GLU A 60 2.31 9.74 7.09
C GLU A 60 3.16 9.56 8.34
N ARG A 61 4.45 9.87 8.24
CA ARG A 61 5.43 9.73 9.33
C ARG A 61 4.96 10.30 10.66
N LYS A 62 4.35 11.49 10.64
CA LYS A 62 3.84 12.14 11.86
C LYS A 62 2.74 11.34 12.57
N VAL A 63 1.93 10.58 11.82
CA VAL A 63 0.87 9.74 12.39
C VAL A 63 1.48 8.56 13.14
N LEU A 64 2.46 7.89 12.54
CA LEU A 64 3.17 6.79 13.19
C LEU A 64 3.97 7.27 14.40
N GLU A 65 4.75 8.36 14.26
CA GLU A 65 5.59 8.86 15.34
C GLU A 65 4.79 9.41 16.54
N ALA A 66 3.58 9.92 16.31
CA ALA A 66 2.70 10.36 17.40
C ALA A 66 2.16 9.19 18.23
N ALA A 67 1.82 8.06 17.59
CA ALA A 67 1.28 6.89 18.28
C ALA A 67 2.38 5.96 18.82
N TYR A 68 3.48 5.82 18.08
CA TYR A 68 4.59 4.91 18.39
C TYR A 68 5.94 5.63 18.26
N PRO A 69 6.28 6.51 19.23
CA PRO A 69 7.56 7.22 19.23
C PRO A 69 8.75 6.26 19.12
N GLY A 70 9.69 6.56 18.23
CA GLY A 70 10.90 5.75 18.05
C GLY A 70 10.75 4.52 17.15
N ASN A 71 9.56 4.26 16.59
CA ASN A 71 9.39 3.23 15.56
C ASN A 71 10.27 3.58 14.33
N ARG A 72 11.12 2.63 13.91
CA ARG A 72 12.02 2.79 12.76
C ARG A 72 11.45 2.08 11.56
N ARG A 73 11.06 2.86 10.55
CA ARG A 73 10.55 2.38 9.27
C ARG A 73 11.22 3.12 8.11
N THR A 74 11.22 2.48 6.94
CA THR A 74 11.63 3.14 5.69
C THR A 74 10.56 4.14 5.25
N TRP A 75 10.99 5.38 5.02
CA TRP A 75 10.12 6.47 4.60
C TRP A 75 10.38 6.84 3.15
N LEU A 76 9.31 6.97 2.37
CA LEU A 76 9.34 7.57 1.05
C LEU A 76 9.24 9.10 1.21
N PRO A 77 10.31 9.86 0.91
CA PRO A 77 10.30 11.30 1.09
C PRO A 77 9.62 12.00 -0.09
N PHE A 78 8.75 12.96 0.22
CA PHE A 78 8.12 13.85 -0.76
C PHE A 78 8.20 15.30 -0.26
N ARG A 79 7.81 16.23 -1.12
CA ARG A 79 7.58 17.62 -0.69
C ARG A 79 6.44 17.64 0.33
N GLY A 80 6.73 18.19 1.52
CA GLY A 80 5.74 18.39 2.57
C GLY A 80 5.46 17.17 3.47
N GLY A 81 6.17 16.05 3.30
CA GLY A 81 5.99 14.90 4.19
C GLY A 81 6.79 13.67 3.78
N ALA A 82 6.74 12.65 4.63
CA ALA A 82 7.30 11.35 4.35
C ALA A 82 6.27 10.27 4.71
N TYR A 83 6.20 9.23 3.89
CA TYR A 83 5.09 8.27 3.93
C TYR A 83 5.61 6.85 3.83
N SER A 84 4.86 5.90 4.40
CA SER A 84 5.14 4.48 4.24
C SER A 84 3.90 3.74 3.77
N GLY A 85 4.12 2.63 3.05
CA GLY A 85 3.07 1.73 2.58
C GLY A 85 2.31 1.12 3.74
N ALA A 86 0.99 0.99 3.59
CA ALA A 86 0.12 0.30 4.53
C ALA A 86 -0.30 -1.10 4.05
N ASN A 87 0.44 -1.65 3.07
CA ASN A 87 0.19 -2.94 2.41
C ASN A 87 -1.28 -3.19 2.00
N LEU A 88 -2.03 -2.12 1.72
CA LEU A 88 -3.43 -2.15 1.33
C LEU A 88 -3.60 -1.45 -0.01
N PHE A 89 -4.20 -2.17 -0.95
CA PHE A 89 -4.26 -1.80 -2.36
C PHE A 89 -5.68 -1.95 -2.89
N TRP A 90 -6.07 -1.02 -3.76
CA TRP A 90 -7.34 -1.04 -4.48
C TRP A 90 -7.06 -1.27 -5.95
N LEU A 91 -7.75 -2.26 -6.54
CA LEU A 91 -7.72 -2.55 -7.96
C LEU A 91 -9.15 -2.35 -8.47
N GLY A 92 -9.42 -1.16 -9.01
CA GLY A 92 -10.77 -0.70 -9.29
C GLY A 92 -11.32 -1.13 -10.64
N SER A 93 -10.44 -1.52 -11.57
CA SER A 93 -10.81 -1.83 -12.94
C SER A 93 -9.82 -2.81 -13.60
N PRO A 94 -10.17 -3.39 -14.76
CA PRO A 94 -9.27 -4.27 -15.51
C PRO A 94 -7.92 -3.65 -15.87
N GLU A 95 -7.85 -2.32 -16.01
CA GLU A 95 -6.64 -1.55 -16.29
C GLU A 95 -5.56 -1.75 -15.19
N ALA A 96 -5.97 -2.11 -13.97
CA ALA A 96 -5.04 -2.46 -12.89
C ALA A 96 -4.09 -3.62 -13.26
N LEU A 97 -4.47 -4.50 -14.18
CA LEU A 97 -3.61 -5.58 -14.70
C LEU A 97 -2.36 -5.03 -15.40
N GLU A 98 -2.45 -3.87 -16.06
CA GLU A 98 -1.28 -3.23 -16.69
C GLU A 98 -0.28 -2.75 -15.64
N VAL A 99 -0.79 -2.23 -14.51
CA VAL A 99 0.06 -1.80 -13.39
C VAL A 99 0.75 -3.00 -12.74
N LEU A 100 0.03 -4.10 -12.57
CA LEU A 100 0.63 -5.36 -12.10
C LEU A 100 1.73 -5.83 -13.06
N ALA A 101 1.53 -5.75 -14.38
CA ALA A 101 2.58 -6.11 -15.35
C ALA A 101 3.83 -5.21 -15.25
N ILE A 102 3.67 -3.93 -14.91
CA ILE A 102 4.80 -3.03 -14.59
C ILE A 102 5.46 -3.45 -13.29
N TRP A 103 4.69 -3.71 -12.24
CA TRP A 103 5.22 -4.14 -10.94
C TRP A 103 6.02 -5.43 -11.05
N ARG A 104 5.53 -6.43 -11.79
CA ARG A 104 6.28 -7.68 -12.05
C ARG A 104 7.65 -7.42 -12.66
N ARG A 105 7.73 -6.50 -13.64
CA ARG A 105 9.01 -6.10 -14.27
C ARG A 105 9.96 -5.46 -13.26
N VAL A 106 9.45 -4.63 -12.34
CA VAL A 106 10.25 -4.04 -11.26
C VAL A 106 10.70 -5.11 -10.25
N GLU A 107 9.80 -6.01 -9.86
CA GLU A 107 10.04 -7.07 -8.89
C GLU A 107 11.15 -8.02 -9.33
N GLN A 108 11.09 -8.52 -10.57
CA GLN A 108 12.11 -9.40 -11.15
C GLN A 108 13.49 -8.74 -11.25
N GLN A 109 13.55 -7.41 -11.19
CA GLN A 109 14.78 -6.64 -11.27
C GLN A 109 15.18 -6.01 -9.91
N ARG A 110 14.57 -6.42 -8.78
CA ARG A 110 14.78 -5.88 -7.41
C ARG A 110 16.25 -5.76 -6.96
N LYS A 111 17.18 -6.46 -7.62
CA LYS A 111 18.63 -6.35 -7.36
C LYS A 111 19.31 -5.13 -8.03
N LYS A 112 18.59 -4.30 -8.79
CA LYS A 112 19.16 -3.11 -9.48
C LYS A 112 18.22 -1.92 -9.34
N ALA A 113 18.65 -0.85 -8.65
CA ALA A 113 17.94 0.43 -8.54
C ALA A 113 17.48 1.03 -9.90
N ARG A 114 18.13 0.61 -10.99
CA ARG A 114 17.75 0.90 -12.39
C ARG A 114 16.34 0.45 -12.77
N ALA A 115 15.79 -0.58 -12.13
CA ALA A 115 14.45 -1.11 -12.41
C ALA A 115 13.34 -0.11 -12.09
N VAL A 116 13.44 0.52 -10.92
CA VAL A 116 12.51 1.56 -10.46
C VAL A 116 12.63 2.80 -11.36
N LEU A 117 13.86 3.17 -11.74
CA LEU A 117 14.13 4.26 -12.70
C LEU A 117 13.54 3.97 -14.09
N GLY A 118 13.57 2.73 -14.56
CA GLY A 118 13.02 2.33 -15.85
C GLY A 118 11.48 2.36 -15.86
N ALA A 119 10.84 1.83 -14.82
CA ALA A 119 9.39 1.75 -14.74
C ALA A 119 8.73 3.12 -14.59
N PHE A 120 9.27 3.97 -13.72
CA PHE A 120 8.69 5.29 -13.41
C PHE A 120 9.34 6.44 -14.19
N GLY A 121 10.47 6.18 -14.85
CA GLY A 121 11.28 7.15 -15.58
C GLY A 121 12.25 7.91 -14.68
N VAL A 122 13.48 8.11 -15.17
CA VAL A 122 14.56 8.80 -14.46
C VAL A 122 14.11 10.17 -13.93
N GLY A 123 13.36 10.94 -14.72
CA GLY A 123 12.86 12.24 -14.29
C GLY A 123 11.91 12.19 -13.09
N LEU A 124 10.97 11.24 -13.05
CA LEU A 124 10.04 11.11 -11.92
C LEU A 124 10.78 10.65 -10.66
N SER A 125 11.65 9.65 -10.79
CA SER A 125 12.46 9.17 -9.66
C SER A 125 13.38 10.27 -9.12
N LEU A 126 13.98 11.08 -10.00
CA LEU A 126 14.84 12.21 -9.59
C LEU A 126 14.02 13.29 -8.88
N MET A 127 12.86 13.67 -9.41
CA MET A 127 11.99 14.66 -8.75
C MET A 127 11.50 14.19 -7.37
N ILE A 128 11.23 12.89 -7.20
CA ILE A 128 10.89 12.32 -5.88
C ILE A 128 12.10 12.34 -4.96
N ALA A 129 13.27 11.89 -5.43
CA ALA A 129 14.51 11.87 -4.65
C ALA A 129 14.93 13.29 -4.20
N LEU A 130 14.76 14.28 -5.07
CA LEU A 130 15.00 15.70 -4.80
C LEU A 130 13.83 16.38 -4.03
N ARG A 131 12.80 15.62 -3.63
CA ARG A 131 11.62 16.11 -2.88
C ARG A 131 10.91 17.28 -3.55
N MET A 132 10.90 17.32 -4.88
CA MET A 132 10.24 18.37 -5.66
C MET A 132 8.73 18.14 -5.78
N LEU A 133 8.30 16.88 -5.70
CA LEU A 133 6.89 16.49 -5.85
C LEU A 133 6.24 16.23 -4.50
N THR A 134 4.99 16.68 -4.36
CA THR A 134 4.09 16.17 -3.32
C THR A 134 3.68 14.75 -3.67
N LEU A 135 3.22 13.99 -2.68
CA LEU A 135 2.67 12.64 -2.89
C LEU A 135 1.58 12.64 -3.97
N GLY A 136 0.57 13.52 -3.84
CA GLY A 136 -0.51 13.64 -4.82
C GLY A 136 0.01 14.01 -6.22
N GLY A 137 1.01 14.90 -6.31
CA GLY A 137 1.61 15.28 -7.59
C GLY A 137 2.35 14.12 -8.27
N ALA A 138 3.08 13.31 -7.49
CA ALA A 138 3.73 12.11 -8.00
C ALA A 138 2.73 11.07 -8.50
N VAL A 139 1.70 10.78 -7.69
CA VAL A 139 0.64 9.81 -8.03
C VAL A 139 -0.13 10.23 -9.27
N ALA A 140 -0.53 11.50 -9.37
CA ALA A 140 -1.22 12.02 -10.56
C ALA A 140 -0.34 11.94 -11.82
N ARG A 141 0.98 12.11 -11.68
CA ARG A 141 1.91 11.96 -12.81
C ARG A 141 2.08 10.51 -13.24
N VAL A 142 2.10 9.57 -12.29
CA VAL A 142 2.07 8.13 -12.60
C VAL A 142 0.76 7.78 -13.30
N GLY A 143 -0.39 8.17 -12.76
CA GLY A 143 -1.70 7.91 -13.36
C GLY A 143 -1.79 8.40 -14.81
N ARG A 144 -1.43 9.66 -15.07
CA ARG A 144 -1.38 10.21 -16.44
C ARG A 144 -0.46 9.46 -17.38
N ARG A 145 0.70 9.01 -16.90
CA ARG A 145 1.65 8.24 -17.73
C ARG A 145 1.09 6.86 -18.11
N LEU A 146 0.28 6.29 -17.23
CA LEU A 146 -0.30 4.96 -17.40
C LEU A 146 -1.73 5.01 -17.98
N GLY A 147 -2.27 6.20 -18.27
CA GLY A 147 -3.63 6.34 -18.80
C GLY A 147 -4.73 5.97 -17.80
N LEU A 148 -4.45 6.01 -16.49
CA LEU A 148 -5.36 5.54 -15.44
C LEU A 148 -5.51 6.56 -14.30
N THR A 149 -6.58 6.40 -13.53
CA THR A 149 -6.87 7.14 -12.30
C THR A 149 -6.17 6.47 -11.13
N ALA A 150 -5.02 7.02 -10.73
CA ALA A 150 -4.27 6.58 -9.55
C ALA A 150 -4.56 7.46 -8.33
N LYS A 151 -4.74 6.84 -7.16
CA LYS A 151 -4.88 7.56 -5.87
C LYS A 151 -3.89 7.07 -4.82
N ALA A 152 -3.42 8.00 -3.99
CA ALA A 152 -2.79 7.70 -2.71
C ALA A 152 -3.75 8.10 -1.61
N VAL A 153 -4.11 7.14 -0.77
CA VAL A 153 -5.06 7.34 0.33
C VAL A 153 -4.28 7.39 1.63
N LEU A 154 -4.30 8.54 2.29
CA LEU A 154 -3.67 8.71 3.60
C LEU A 154 -4.59 8.18 4.69
N LEU A 155 -4.13 7.16 5.41
CA LEU A 155 -4.82 6.60 6.56
C LEU A 155 -4.37 7.33 7.84
N PRO A 156 -5.31 7.81 8.68
CA PRO A 156 -5.00 8.44 9.95
C PRO A 156 -4.72 7.41 11.06
N TYR A 157 -4.36 6.18 10.70
CA TYR A 157 -4.17 5.06 11.62
C TYR A 157 -2.73 4.57 11.51
N ALA A 158 -1.96 4.73 12.58
CA ALA A 158 -0.54 4.38 12.61
C ALA A 158 -0.32 2.88 12.39
N GLU A 159 -1.21 2.07 12.92
CA GLU A 159 -1.19 0.61 12.88
C GLU A 159 -1.32 0.06 11.46
N ALA A 160 -1.93 0.81 10.53
CA ALA A 160 -2.12 0.36 9.16
C ALA A 160 -0.80 0.14 8.39
N CYS A 161 0.30 0.76 8.82
CA CYS A 161 1.63 0.54 8.25
C CYS A 161 2.54 -0.31 9.13
N ILE A 162 1.99 -1.11 10.04
CA ILE A 162 2.76 -2.02 10.90
C ILE A 162 2.52 -3.46 10.41
N ASP A 163 3.50 -3.98 9.68
CA ASP A 163 3.63 -5.39 9.30
C ASP A 163 4.44 -6.19 10.34
N VAL A 164 4.28 -7.52 10.33
CA VAL A 164 5.02 -8.44 11.20
C VAL A 164 6.08 -9.20 10.41
N ASP A 165 7.31 -8.66 10.39
CA ASP A 165 8.45 -9.28 9.69
C ASP A 165 9.50 -9.88 10.65
N LYS A 166 9.58 -9.38 11.89
CA LYS A 166 10.60 -9.78 12.88
C LYS A 166 10.00 -9.95 14.28
N PRO A 167 10.70 -10.66 15.20
CA PRO A 167 10.20 -10.91 16.54
C PRO A 167 9.81 -9.66 17.34
N SER A 168 10.48 -8.52 17.12
CA SER A 168 10.11 -7.27 17.80
C SER A 168 8.81 -6.66 17.27
N ASP A 169 8.46 -6.88 16.01
CA ASP A 169 7.16 -6.46 15.47
C ASP A 169 6.04 -7.32 16.07
N HIS A 170 6.27 -8.64 16.17
CA HIS A 170 5.33 -9.57 16.82
C HIS A 170 5.00 -9.13 18.26
N ALA A 171 6.02 -8.85 19.08
CA ALA A 171 5.82 -8.39 20.45
C ALA A 171 5.03 -7.06 20.52
N MET A 172 5.31 -6.12 19.62
CA MET A 172 4.60 -4.85 19.53
C MET A 172 3.12 -5.06 19.13
N VAL A 173 2.87 -5.88 18.11
CA VAL A 173 1.52 -6.23 17.65
C VAL A 173 0.73 -6.92 18.75
N GLU A 174 1.31 -7.89 19.44
CA GLU A 174 0.64 -8.57 20.55
C GLU A 174 0.23 -7.57 21.65
N ALA A 175 1.10 -6.62 21.99
CA ALA A 175 0.79 -5.58 22.96
C ALA A 175 -0.39 -4.70 22.48
N ILE A 176 -0.40 -4.31 21.21
CA ILE A 176 -1.49 -3.53 20.60
C ILE A 176 -2.80 -4.31 20.64
N LEU A 177 -2.80 -5.57 20.22
CA LEU A 177 -4.00 -6.42 20.21
C LEU A 177 -4.55 -6.67 21.62
N ARG A 178 -3.68 -6.92 22.61
CA ARG A 178 -4.09 -7.02 24.01
C ARG A 178 -4.72 -5.73 24.53
N ALA A 179 -4.12 -4.58 24.19
CA ALA A 179 -4.67 -3.29 24.58
C ALA A 179 -6.05 -3.03 23.94
N ARG A 180 -6.26 -3.41 22.68
CA ARG A 180 -7.57 -3.35 22.02
C ARG A 180 -8.61 -4.22 22.72
N ALA A 181 -8.26 -5.46 23.05
CA ALA A 181 -9.16 -6.39 23.74
C ALA A 181 -9.55 -5.93 25.15
N SER A 182 -8.69 -5.14 25.81
CA SER A 182 -8.97 -4.57 27.13
C SER A 182 -9.80 -3.29 27.11
N ARG A 183 -10.06 -2.69 25.93
CA ARG A 183 -10.96 -1.53 25.85
C ARG A 183 -12.40 -2.04 25.96
N PRO A 184 -13.20 -1.52 26.91
CA PRO A 184 -14.62 -1.83 26.94
C PRO A 184 -15.26 -1.36 25.63
N ASP A 185 -16.18 -2.18 25.12
CA ASP A 185 -16.95 -1.86 23.92
C ASP A 185 -17.71 -0.54 24.16
N PRO A 186 -17.55 0.50 23.33
CA PRO A 186 -18.26 1.76 23.52
C PRO A 186 -19.79 1.65 23.36
N GLU A 187 -20.33 0.46 23.04
CA GLU A 187 -21.77 0.18 22.92
C GLU A 187 -22.33 -0.77 24.00
N LEU A 188 -21.70 -0.88 25.18
CA LEU A 188 -22.30 -1.49 26.38
C LEU A 188 -22.46 -0.49 27.54
#